data_AF-A0ABD5SQF4-F1
#
_entry.id   AF-A0ABD5SQF4-F1
#
_cell.length_a   1.000
_cell.length_b   1.000
_cell.length_c   1.000
_cell.angle_alpha   90.00
_cell.angle_beta   90.00
_cell.angle_gamma   90.00
#
_symmetry.space_group_name_H-M   'P 1'
#
loop_
_entity.id
_entity.type
_entity.pdbx_description
1 polymer ?
#
loop_
_entity_poly.entity_id
_entity_poly.type
_entity_poly.pdbx_seq_one_letter_code
_entity_poly.pdbx_strand_id
1 'polypeptide(L)'
;ADDDATPLLTQLELAQARGKATGLVSTTRITHATPAAYASHVPDRGMEGTIAEQYAESDVDVLMGGGRREFDADLLERMRESGYEVLFDAADLETAGGDRLLGLFDDSHITYTLDRDESIPSLSEMTAAAVDRLEEDDDGFFLMVEGGRIDHAEHGNDVQTTVAETEEFDEVVDWALEYAENRDDTLVVVTSDHETGGLATGSGYGSPIEAEAIRNAEASNAAIAAAIE
;
A
#
# COMPACT_ATOMS: atom_id res chain seq x y z
N ALA A 1 14.58 -3.71 -20.70
CA ALA A 1 14.15 -4.94 -20.02
C ALA A 1 15.34 -5.87 -20.02
N ASP A 2 15.66 -6.43 -18.87
CA ASP A 2 16.63 -7.53 -18.79
C ASP A 2 15.88 -8.78 -19.29
N ASP A 3 16.17 -9.21 -20.51
CA ASP A 3 15.38 -10.23 -21.24
C ASP A 3 15.60 -11.66 -20.71
N ASP A 4 16.52 -11.84 -19.75
CA ASP A 4 16.98 -13.17 -19.31
C ASP A 4 16.37 -13.64 -17.98
N ALA A 5 15.34 -12.95 -17.46
CA ALA A 5 14.63 -13.27 -16.20
C ALA A 5 15.57 -13.46 -14.99
N THR A 6 16.71 -12.77 -14.99
CA THR A 6 17.67 -12.81 -13.87
C THR A 6 17.17 -11.89 -12.76
N PRO A 7 17.01 -12.38 -11.52
CA PRO A 7 16.68 -11.54 -10.37
C PRO A 7 17.68 -10.40 -10.21
N LEU A 8 17.20 -9.17 -10.06
CA LEU A 8 18.01 -7.98 -9.85
C LEU A 8 17.84 -7.49 -8.42
N LEU A 9 18.95 -7.12 -7.78
CA LEU A 9 18.92 -6.58 -6.42
C LEU A 9 18.02 -5.32 -6.35
N THR A 10 17.03 -5.35 -5.48
CA THR A 10 16.11 -4.22 -5.26
C THR A 10 16.70 -3.18 -4.29
N GLN A 11 16.08 -2.00 -4.20
CA GLN A 11 16.47 -1.01 -3.20
C GLN A 11 16.23 -1.51 -1.76
N LEU A 12 15.16 -2.29 -1.56
CA LEU A 12 14.81 -2.86 -0.27
C LEU A 12 15.85 -3.91 0.16
N GLU A 13 16.19 -4.85 -0.73
CA GLU A 13 17.22 -5.86 -0.45
C GLU A 13 18.59 -5.22 -0.22
N LEU A 14 18.89 -4.12 -0.92
CA LEU A 14 20.10 -3.34 -0.66
C LEU A 14 20.06 -2.68 0.73
N ALA A 15 18.90 -2.20 1.19
CA ALA A 15 18.74 -1.64 2.53
C ALA A 15 18.96 -2.72 3.60
N GLN A 16 18.35 -3.90 3.45
CA GLN A 16 18.57 -5.06 4.33
C GLN A 16 20.05 -5.46 4.38
N ALA A 17 20.72 -5.53 3.22
CA ALA A 17 22.15 -5.83 3.13
C ALA A 17 23.04 -4.77 3.83
N ARG A 18 22.47 -3.61 4.17
CA ARG A 18 23.12 -2.53 4.92
C ARG A 18 22.69 -2.47 6.40
N GLY A 19 21.92 -3.46 6.86
CA GLY A 19 21.44 -3.53 8.25
C GLY A 19 20.22 -2.67 8.54
N LYS A 20 19.62 -2.05 7.52
CA LYS A 20 18.43 -1.19 7.71
C LYS A 20 17.17 -2.02 7.85
N ALA A 21 16.27 -1.58 8.72
CA ALA A 21 14.90 -2.07 8.75
C ALA A 21 14.15 -1.75 7.44
N THR A 22 13.16 -2.56 7.07
CA THR A 22 12.45 -2.45 5.80
C THR A 22 10.95 -2.69 5.91
N GLY A 23 10.18 -1.90 5.17
CA GLY A 23 8.73 -2.09 5.13
C GLY A 23 8.07 -1.76 3.79
N LEU A 24 6.92 -2.39 3.56
CA LEU A 24 6.03 -2.20 2.43
C LEU A 24 4.61 -1.96 2.95
N VAL A 25 4.00 -0.85 2.54
CA VAL A 25 2.62 -0.47 2.89
C VAL A 25 1.87 -0.15 1.59
N SER A 26 0.65 -0.68 1.43
CA SER A 26 -0.14 -0.47 0.22
C SER A 26 -1.65 -0.55 0.48
N THR A 27 -2.45 0.30 -0.17
CA THR A 27 -3.90 0.12 -0.23
C THR A 27 -4.35 -0.97 -1.21
N THR A 28 -3.42 -1.64 -1.89
CA THR A 28 -3.73 -2.77 -2.77
C THR A 28 -3.59 -4.11 -2.03
N ARG A 29 -3.34 -5.20 -2.75
CA ARG A 29 -2.92 -6.45 -2.11
C ARG A 29 -1.45 -6.30 -1.79
N ILE A 30 -0.97 -6.76 -0.64
CA ILE A 30 0.46 -6.64 -0.33
C ILE A 30 1.35 -7.43 -1.31
N THR A 31 0.78 -8.39 -2.03
CA THR A 31 1.39 -9.17 -3.12
C THR A 31 1.20 -8.56 -4.50
N HIS A 32 0.55 -7.41 -4.62
CA HIS A 32 0.36 -6.73 -5.91
C HIS A 32 1.69 -6.19 -6.44
N ALA A 33 1.72 -5.82 -7.72
CA ALA A 33 2.98 -5.62 -8.44
C ALA A 33 3.91 -4.56 -7.84
N THR A 34 3.37 -3.46 -7.32
CA THR A 34 4.18 -2.36 -6.75
C THR A 34 4.94 -2.80 -5.51
N PRO A 35 4.32 -3.32 -4.43
CA PRO A 35 5.07 -3.86 -3.29
C PRO A 35 5.90 -5.09 -3.66
N ALA A 36 5.36 -6.00 -4.48
CA ALA A 36 6.06 -7.21 -4.88
C ALA A 36 7.40 -6.95 -5.56
N ALA A 37 7.51 -5.87 -6.36
CA ALA A 37 8.74 -5.51 -7.06
C ALA A 37 9.92 -5.17 -6.12
N TYR A 38 9.66 -4.89 -4.83
CA TYR A 38 10.70 -4.58 -3.86
C TYR A 38 11.20 -5.80 -3.08
N ALA A 39 10.37 -6.82 -2.87
CA ALA A 39 10.69 -7.94 -1.98
C ALA A 39 10.43 -9.33 -2.61
N SER A 40 10.22 -9.41 -3.92
CA SER A 40 10.04 -10.68 -4.61
C SER A 40 10.58 -10.66 -6.04
N HIS A 41 10.90 -11.85 -6.54
CA HIS A 41 11.37 -12.08 -7.91
C HIS A 41 10.52 -13.18 -8.55
N VAL A 42 9.61 -12.79 -9.43
CA VAL A 42 8.78 -13.71 -10.21
C VAL A 42 8.77 -13.28 -11.69
N PRO A 43 8.66 -14.24 -12.63
CA PRO A 43 8.59 -13.91 -14.07
C PRO A 43 7.25 -13.28 -14.47
N ASP A 44 6.21 -13.44 -13.65
CA ASP A 44 4.86 -12.95 -13.91
C ASP A 44 4.26 -12.37 -12.62
N ARG A 45 3.79 -11.12 -12.68
CA ARG A 45 3.16 -10.40 -11.56
C ARG A 45 1.91 -11.08 -11.01
N GLY A 46 1.27 -11.96 -11.79
CA GLY A 46 0.09 -12.72 -11.38
C GLY A 46 0.40 -13.91 -10.48
N MET A 47 1.67 -14.22 -10.21
CA MET A 47 2.10 -15.28 -9.29
C MET A 47 2.00 -14.84 -7.82
N GLU A 48 0.87 -14.22 -7.42
CA GLU A 48 0.71 -13.60 -6.09
C GLU A 48 0.90 -14.59 -4.93
N GLY A 49 0.46 -15.84 -5.06
CA GLY A 49 0.77 -16.88 -4.06
C GLY A 49 2.27 -17.19 -3.92
N THR A 50 3.03 -17.17 -5.01
CA THR A 50 4.50 -17.34 -4.95
C THR A 50 5.19 -16.09 -4.38
N ILE A 51 4.65 -14.90 -4.65
CA ILE A 51 5.10 -13.66 -4.01
C ILE A 51 4.88 -13.75 -2.49
N ALA A 52 3.70 -14.20 -2.05
CA ALA A 52 3.38 -14.40 -0.64
C ALA A 52 4.33 -15.40 0.04
N GLU A 53 4.67 -16.51 -0.64
CA GLU A 53 5.66 -17.48 -0.15
C GLU A 53 7.05 -16.85 0.03
N GLN A 54 7.48 -15.98 -0.89
CA GLN A 54 8.76 -15.27 -0.78
C GLN A 54 8.79 -14.30 0.40
N TYR A 55 7.67 -13.67 0.77
CA TYR A 55 7.61 -12.81 1.95
C TYR A 55 7.89 -13.56 3.26
N ALA A 56 7.43 -14.81 3.38
CA ALA A 56 7.74 -15.66 4.53
C ALA A 56 9.21 -16.06 4.62
N GLU A 57 9.95 -15.94 3.52
CA GLU A 57 11.38 -16.22 3.44
C GLU A 57 12.23 -14.93 3.39
N SER A 58 11.57 -13.77 3.44
CA SER A 58 12.20 -12.46 3.39
C SER A 58 12.53 -11.91 4.80
N ASP A 59 13.48 -10.99 4.84
CA ASP A 59 13.82 -10.21 6.03
C ASP A 59 13.05 -8.88 6.10
N VAL A 60 11.88 -8.77 5.45
CA VAL A 60 11.05 -7.55 5.55
C VAL A 60 10.48 -7.46 6.97
N ASP A 61 10.50 -6.29 7.59
CA ASP A 61 10.03 -6.14 8.97
C ASP A 61 8.53 -5.86 8.99
N VAL A 62 8.06 -5.01 8.07
CA VAL A 62 6.66 -4.57 8.01
C VAL A 62 6.05 -4.82 6.63
N LEU A 63 4.96 -5.58 6.57
CA LEU A 63 4.18 -5.86 5.36
C LEU A 63 2.72 -5.54 5.66
N MET A 64 2.14 -4.50 5.04
CA MET A 64 0.77 -4.10 5.33
C MET A 64 -0.02 -3.75 4.07
N GLY A 65 -1.18 -4.39 3.92
CA GLY A 65 -2.15 -4.08 2.88
C GLY A 65 -3.36 -5.00 2.96
N GLY A 66 -4.03 -5.19 1.83
CA GLY A 66 -5.00 -6.27 1.66
C GLY A 66 -4.36 -7.56 1.16
N GLY A 67 -5.19 -8.47 0.63
CA GLY A 67 -4.76 -9.67 -0.07
C GLY A 67 -4.72 -10.91 0.81
N ARG A 68 -5.53 -10.94 1.88
CA ARG A 68 -5.60 -12.08 2.81
C ARG A 68 -5.81 -13.42 2.08
N ARG A 69 -6.52 -13.42 0.95
CA ARG A 69 -6.76 -14.62 0.13
C ARG A 69 -5.49 -15.30 -0.39
N GLU A 70 -4.37 -14.58 -0.48
CA GLU A 70 -3.07 -15.11 -0.94
C GLU A 70 -2.30 -15.80 0.20
N PHE A 71 -2.78 -15.68 1.45
CA PHE A 71 -2.16 -16.24 2.65
C PHE A 71 -3.06 -17.32 3.27
N ASP A 72 -2.86 -18.56 2.84
CA ASP A 72 -3.56 -19.70 3.43
C ASP A 72 -3.09 -19.98 4.88
N ALA A 73 -3.76 -20.92 5.56
CA ALA A 73 -3.49 -21.20 6.96
C ALA A 73 -2.05 -21.68 7.22
N ASP A 74 -1.47 -22.43 6.27
CA ASP A 74 -0.10 -22.95 6.41
C ASP A 74 0.92 -21.82 6.22
N LEU A 75 0.69 -20.92 5.27
CA LEU A 75 1.53 -19.74 5.07
C LEU A 75 1.42 -18.75 6.23
N LEU A 76 0.22 -18.51 6.77
CA LEU A 76 0.05 -17.67 7.95
C LEU A 76 0.79 -18.23 9.17
N GLU A 77 0.83 -19.56 9.33
CA GLU A 77 1.62 -20.17 10.40
C GLU A 77 3.12 -19.96 10.17
N ARG A 78 3.61 -20.13 8.94
CA ARG A 78 5.02 -19.85 8.60
C ARG A 78 5.40 -18.39 8.86
N MET A 79 4.50 -17.43 8.59
CA MET A 79 4.73 -16.02 8.91
C MET A 79 4.89 -15.83 10.42
N ARG A 80 4.03 -16.44 11.24
CA ARG A 80 4.16 -16.39 12.71
C ARG A 80 5.44 -17.05 13.21
N GLU A 81 5.79 -18.21 12.67
CA GLU A 81 7.06 -18.90 12.99
C GLU A 81 8.29 -18.04 12.63
N SER A 82 8.15 -17.16 11.64
CA SER A 82 9.17 -16.20 11.22
C SER A 82 9.17 -14.90 12.04
N GLY A 83 8.33 -14.82 13.08
CA GLY A 83 8.29 -13.73 14.05
C GLY A 83 7.27 -12.63 13.76
N TYR A 84 6.45 -12.76 12.72
CA TYR A 84 5.43 -11.76 12.42
C TYR A 84 4.24 -11.83 13.38
N GLU A 85 3.84 -10.68 13.89
CA GLU A 85 2.49 -10.47 14.42
C GLU A 85 1.54 -10.26 13.23
N VAL A 86 0.53 -11.13 13.11
CA VAL A 86 -0.43 -11.10 11.99
C VAL A 86 -1.67 -10.34 12.43
N LEU A 87 -2.00 -9.28 11.69
CA LEU A 87 -3.06 -8.31 11.97
C LEU A 87 -4.13 -8.39 10.88
N PHE A 88 -5.41 -8.29 11.27
CA PHE A 88 -6.53 -8.41 10.33
C PHE A 88 -7.45 -7.19 10.27
N ASP A 89 -7.34 -6.28 11.23
CA ASP A 89 -8.16 -5.07 11.32
C ASP A 89 -7.43 -3.92 12.05
N ALA A 90 -8.07 -2.76 12.13
CA ALA A 90 -7.52 -1.56 12.77
C ALA A 90 -7.30 -1.73 14.29
N ALA A 91 -8.11 -2.58 14.96
CA ALA A 91 -7.95 -2.83 16.39
C ALA A 91 -6.73 -3.72 16.66
N ASP A 92 -6.47 -4.70 15.80
CA ASP A 92 -5.22 -5.45 15.81
C ASP A 92 -4.02 -4.49 15.63
N LEU A 93 -4.08 -3.57 14.65
CA LEU A 93 -3.02 -2.59 14.40
C LEU A 93 -2.77 -1.66 15.60
N GLU A 94 -3.83 -1.14 16.24
CA GLU A 94 -3.72 -0.27 17.42
C GLU A 94 -3.03 -0.96 18.60
N THR A 95 -3.24 -2.27 18.74
CA THR A 95 -2.71 -3.04 19.89
C THR A 95 -1.44 -3.83 19.59
N ALA A 96 -0.99 -3.84 18.33
CA ALA A 96 0.20 -4.54 17.89
C ALA A 96 1.43 -4.09 18.69
N GLY A 97 2.26 -5.05 19.06
CA GLY A 97 3.47 -4.81 19.87
C GLY A 97 4.71 -5.53 19.37
N GLY A 98 4.59 -6.32 18.30
CA GLY A 98 5.69 -7.06 17.69
C GLY A 98 6.59 -6.18 16.83
N ASP A 99 7.85 -6.60 16.74
CA ASP A 99 8.88 -5.95 15.92
C ASP A 99 8.60 -6.14 14.41
N ARG A 100 7.99 -7.28 14.04
CA ARG A 100 7.61 -7.60 12.66
C ARG A 100 6.11 -7.70 12.51
N LEU A 101 5.53 -7.01 11.52
CA LEU A 101 4.08 -6.93 11.31
C LEU A 101 3.66 -7.44 9.93
N LEU A 102 2.62 -8.27 9.90
CA LEU A 102 1.89 -8.66 8.70
C LEU A 102 0.43 -8.19 8.82
N GLY A 103 0.10 -7.05 8.22
CA GLY A 103 -1.27 -6.54 8.13
C GLY A 103 -1.98 -7.01 6.87
N LEU A 104 -3.10 -7.72 7.04
CA LEU A 104 -3.96 -8.26 5.97
C LEU A 104 -5.41 -7.80 6.18
N PHE A 105 -5.66 -6.53 5.87
CA PHE A 105 -6.85 -5.79 6.29
C PHE A 105 -8.08 -5.99 5.39
N ASP A 106 -7.92 -6.67 4.25
CA ASP A 106 -9.02 -7.03 3.34
C ASP A 106 -8.71 -8.35 2.62
N ASP A 107 -9.73 -9.06 2.12
CA ASP A 107 -9.56 -10.32 1.38
C ASP A 107 -8.81 -10.09 0.05
N SER A 108 -9.11 -8.97 -0.62
CA SER A 108 -8.45 -8.52 -1.85
C SER A 108 -7.77 -7.17 -1.61
N HIS A 109 -7.86 -6.20 -2.52
CA HIS A 109 -7.39 -4.85 -2.25
C HIS A 109 -8.15 -4.22 -1.08
N ILE A 110 -7.53 -3.27 -0.38
CA ILE A 110 -8.23 -2.48 0.63
C ILE A 110 -9.41 -1.77 -0.04
N THR A 111 -10.56 -1.84 0.62
CA THR A 111 -11.78 -1.13 0.23
C THR A 111 -11.49 0.37 0.02
N TYR A 112 -12.09 0.97 -1.02
CA TYR A 112 -11.83 2.37 -1.36
C TYR A 112 -12.13 3.32 -0.19
N THR A 113 -11.43 4.44 -0.08
CA THR A 113 -11.57 5.42 1.01
C THR A 113 -13.02 5.82 1.26
N LEU A 114 -13.81 6.05 0.20
CA LEU A 114 -15.23 6.43 0.30
C LEU A 114 -16.13 5.33 0.87
N ASP A 115 -15.75 4.07 0.69
CA ASP A 115 -16.57 2.90 1.06
C ASP A 115 -16.04 2.19 2.31
N ARG A 116 -14.86 2.59 2.81
CA ARG A 116 -14.14 1.92 3.89
C ARG A 116 -14.78 2.23 5.24
N ASP A 117 -15.00 1.20 6.04
CA ASP A 117 -15.43 1.35 7.44
C ASP A 117 -14.24 1.43 8.41
N GLU A 118 -14.51 1.84 9.65
CA GLU A 118 -13.51 2.08 10.69
C GLU A 118 -12.72 0.83 11.13
N SER A 119 -13.13 -0.39 10.74
CA SER A 119 -12.38 -1.61 11.05
C SER A 119 -11.17 -1.82 10.15
N ILE A 120 -11.04 -1.07 9.05
CA ILE A 120 -9.91 -1.16 8.12
C ILE A 120 -9.07 0.10 8.28
N PRO A 121 -7.77 0.00 8.63
CA PRO A 121 -6.93 1.15 8.83
C PRO A 121 -6.71 1.92 7.52
N SER A 122 -6.57 3.23 7.66
CA SER A 122 -6.15 4.15 6.60
C SER A 122 -4.71 3.92 6.15
N LEU A 123 -4.38 4.44 4.98
CA LEU A 123 -2.99 4.44 4.52
C LEU A 123 -2.08 5.23 5.48
N SER A 124 -2.60 6.32 6.05
CA SER A 124 -1.94 7.14 7.06
C SER A 124 -1.67 6.35 8.35
N GLU A 125 -2.65 5.61 8.87
CA GLU A 125 -2.49 4.77 10.08
C GLU A 125 -1.50 3.63 9.85
N MET A 126 -1.59 2.93 8.71
CA MET A 126 -0.61 1.91 8.36
C MET A 126 0.79 2.50 8.22
N THR A 127 0.93 3.68 7.60
CA THR A 127 2.25 4.33 7.42
C THR A 127 2.86 4.73 8.76
N ALA A 128 2.07 5.33 9.65
CA ALA A 128 2.53 5.70 10.98
C ALA A 128 2.98 4.46 11.78
N ALA A 129 2.16 3.41 11.80
CA ALA A 129 2.53 2.16 12.48
C ALA A 129 3.79 1.51 11.88
N ALA A 130 3.98 1.59 10.56
CA ALA A 130 5.21 1.11 9.94
C ALA A 130 6.42 1.89 10.41
N VAL A 131 6.36 3.23 10.37
CA VAL A 131 7.46 4.10 10.79
C VAL A 131 7.80 3.89 12.26
N ASP A 132 6.79 3.79 13.14
CA ASP A 132 6.98 3.56 14.57
C ASP A 132 7.78 2.29 14.88
N ARG A 133 7.76 1.27 14.01
CA ARG A 133 8.61 0.06 14.14
C ARG A 133 9.96 0.26 13.48
N LEU A 134 9.96 0.77 12.26
CA LEU A 134 11.15 0.83 11.41
C LEU A 134 12.16 1.87 11.92
N GLU A 135 11.71 2.95 12.55
CA GLU A 135 12.60 4.01 13.05
C GLU A 135 13.36 3.63 14.34
N GLU A 136 13.01 2.51 14.97
CA GLU A 136 13.76 1.98 16.12
C GLU A 136 15.12 1.41 15.73
N ASP A 137 15.36 1.14 14.44
CA ASP A 137 16.63 0.63 13.94
C ASP A 137 17.70 1.73 13.88
N ASP A 138 18.81 1.54 14.60
CA ASP A 138 19.94 2.47 14.66
C ASP A 138 20.61 2.71 13.28
N ASP A 139 20.52 1.75 12.35
CA ASP A 139 21.02 1.88 10.99
C ASP A 139 20.01 2.62 10.08
N GLY A 140 18.81 2.92 10.57
CA GLY A 140 17.69 3.57 9.87
C GLY A 140 16.90 2.59 9.00
N PHE A 141 15.98 3.10 8.16
CA PHE A 141 15.07 2.23 7.41
C PHE A 141 14.90 2.58 5.93
N PHE A 142 14.29 1.65 5.18
CA PHE A 142 13.68 1.86 3.88
C PHE A 142 12.19 1.54 3.96
N LEU A 143 11.33 2.46 3.51
CA LEU A 143 9.89 2.25 3.47
C LEU A 143 9.35 2.63 2.09
N MET A 144 8.51 1.76 1.53
CA MET A 144 7.70 2.06 0.36
C MET A 144 6.22 2.10 0.75
N VAL A 145 5.55 3.20 0.42
CA VAL A 145 4.13 3.41 0.68
C VAL A 145 3.40 3.65 -0.64
N GLU A 146 2.30 2.93 -0.88
CA GLU A 146 1.54 2.97 -2.13
C GLU A 146 0.06 3.34 -1.93
N GLY A 147 -0.35 4.49 -2.46
CA GLY A 147 -1.76 4.84 -2.71
C GLY A 147 -2.32 4.16 -3.97
N GLY A 148 -2.30 2.83 -4.03
CA GLY A 148 -2.47 2.09 -5.29
C GLY A 148 -3.92 1.89 -5.75
N ARG A 149 -4.90 2.40 -5.00
CA ARG A 149 -6.31 2.39 -5.40
C ARG A 149 -6.68 3.55 -6.33
N ILE A 150 -5.83 4.58 -6.44
CA ILE A 150 -5.98 5.68 -7.43
C ILE A 150 -6.10 5.10 -8.85
N ASP A 151 -5.15 4.23 -9.24
CA ASP A 151 -5.15 3.53 -10.54
C ASP A 151 -6.45 2.75 -10.79
N HIS A 152 -6.92 2.01 -9.78
CA HIS A 152 -8.13 1.22 -9.89
C HIS A 152 -9.40 2.07 -10.08
N ALA A 153 -9.49 3.21 -9.38
CA ALA A 153 -10.59 4.16 -9.53
C ALA A 153 -10.56 4.81 -10.93
N GLU A 154 -9.38 5.16 -11.42
CA GLU A 154 -9.18 5.72 -12.77
C GLU A 154 -9.52 4.70 -13.86
N HIS A 155 -9.16 3.42 -13.69
CA HIS A 155 -9.62 2.34 -14.58
C HIS A 155 -11.14 2.20 -14.60
N GLY A 156 -11.81 2.48 -13.47
CA GLY A 156 -13.26 2.54 -13.35
C GLY A 156 -13.90 3.82 -13.91
N ASN A 157 -13.10 4.80 -14.35
CA ASN A 157 -13.53 6.17 -14.67
C ASN A 157 -14.36 6.80 -13.53
N ASP A 158 -13.98 6.52 -12.28
CA ASP A 158 -14.68 6.97 -11.07
C ASP A 158 -13.98 8.19 -10.47
N VAL A 159 -14.34 9.38 -10.96
CA VAL A 159 -13.66 10.62 -10.60
C VAL A 159 -13.79 10.96 -9.12
N GLN A 160 -14.91 10.65 -8.46
CA GLN A 160 -15.05 10.94 -7.03
C GLN A 160 -14.14 10.05 -6.18
N THR A 161 -14.05 8.76 -6.53
CA THR A 161 -13.16 7.84 -5.83
C THR A 161 -11.70 8.16 -6.15
N THR A 162 -11.35 8.51 -7.39
CA THR A 162 -10.00 8.97 -7.74
C THR A 162 -9.57 10.16 -6.89
N VAL A 163 -10.45 11.17 -6.71
CA VAL A 163 -10.14 12.33 -5.88
C VAL A 163 -9.98 11.94 -4.41
N ALA A 164 -10.89 11.14 -3.86
CA ALA A 164 -10.82 10.70 -2.47
C ALA A 164 -9.56 9.88 -2.16
N GLU A 165 -9.19 8.94 -3.04
CA GLU A 165 -7.96 8.14 -2.92
C GLU A 165 -6.69 9.00 -3.06
N THR A 166 -6.74 10.03 -3.92
CA THR A 166 -5.63 10.99 -4.05
C THR A 166 -5.50 11.85 -2.79
N GLU A 167 -6.62 12.27 -2.20
CA GLU A 167 -6.64 13.01 -0.94
C GLU A 167 -6.09 12.16 0.21
N GLU A 168 -6.43 10.86 0.31
CA GLU A 168 -5.82 9.96 1.30
C GLU A 168 -4.31 9.79 1.08
N PHE A 169 -3.83 9.69 -0.16
CA PHE A 169 -2.39 9.63 -0.41
C PHE A 169 -1.69 10.97 -0.12
N ASP A 170 -2.35 12.11 -0.33
CA ASP A 170 -1.82 13.45 -0.01
C ASP A 170 -1.59 13.61 1.50
N GLU A 171 -2.42 13.02 2.36
CA GLU A 171 -2.19 12.99 3.82
C GLU A 171 -0.87 12.32 4.19
N VAL A 172 -0.52 11.22 3.50
CA VAL A 172 0.76 10.53 3.69
C VAL A 172 1.93 11.37 3.19
N VAL A 173 1.75 12.07 2.06
CA VAL A 173 2.78 12.96 1.52
C VAL A 173 3.04 14.12 2.47
N ASP A 174 1.98 14.75 3.00
CA ASP A 174 2.08 15.83 3.98
C ASP A 174 2.83 15.35 5.23
N TRP A 175 2.41 14.21 5.80
CA TRP A 175 3.10 13.59 6.93
C TRP A 175 4.58 13.29 6.63
N ALA A 176 4.91 12.74 5.46
CA ALA A 176 6.29 12.41 5.10
C ALA A 176 7.17 13.65 4.95
N LEU A 177 6.63 14.74 4.40
CA LEU A 177 7.32 16.03 4.33
C LEU A 177 7.55 16.62 5.72
N GLU A 178 6.56 16.54 6.61
CA GLU A 178 6.70 16.96 8.00
C GLU A 178 7.74 16.12 8.76
N TYR A 179 7.70 14.79 8.60
CA TYR A 179 8.66 13.85 9.19
C TYR A 179 10.10 14.20 8.77
N ALA A 180 10.30 14.58 7.51
CA ALA A 180 11.62 14.93 6.97
C ALA A 180 12.06 16.38 7.24
N GLU A 181 11.15 17.32 7.51
CA GLU A 181 11.43 18.77 7.53
C GLU A 181 12.59 19.16 8.47
N ASN A 182 12.68 18.49 9.62
CA ASN A 182 13.66 18.78 10.66
C ASN A 182 14.76 17.73 10.78
N ARG A 183 14.94 16.91 9.73
CA ARG A 183 15.89 15.80 9.68
C ARG A 183 16.91 15.99 8.55
N ASP A 184 18.17 15.67 8.81
CA ASP A 184 19.24 15.67 7.80
C ASP A 184 19.64 14.26 7.33
N ASP A 185 18.90 13.24 7.80
CA ASP A 185 19.12 11.82 7.54
C ASP A 185 18.02 11.16 6.70
N THR A 186 17.01 11.92 6.28
CA THR A 186 15.79 11.40 5.62
C THR A 186 15.66 11.91 4.19
N LEU A 187 15.38 11.00 3.25
CA LEU A 187 15.07 11.31 1.84
C LEU A 187 13.66 10.83 1.52
N VAL A 188 12.79 11.75 1.10
CA VAL A 188 11.45 11.44 0.60
C VAL A 188 11.42 11.60 -0.91
N VAL A 189 10.90 10.59 -1.61
CA VAL A 189 10.67 10.63 -3.06
C VAL A 189 9.22 10.26 -3.32
N VAL A 190 8.47 11.19 -3.91
CA VAL A 190 7.07 11.00 -4.31
C VAL A 190 6.99 11.00 -5.83
N THR A 191 6.37 9.97 -6.40
CA THR A 191 6.17 9.81 -7.84
C THR A 191 4.98 8.90 -8.10
N SER A 192 4.54 8.84 -9.36
CA SER A 192 3.69 7.76 -9.86
C SER A 192 4.50 6.77 -10.71
N ASP A 193 3.94 5.58 -10.91
CA ASP A 193 4.41 4.60 -11.88
C ASP A 193 3.90 4.92 -13.30
N HIS A 194 2.67 5.42 -13.41
CA HIS A 194 2.09 5.99 -14.64
C HIS A 194 0.88 6.92 -14.34
N GLU A 195 0.14 7.29 -15.40
CA GLU A 195 -1.20 7.88 -15.32
C GLU A 195 -2.21 6.83 -15.82
N THR A 196 -3.45 6.89 -15.34
CA THR A 196 -4.52 5.98 -15.74
C THR A 196 -5.81 6.74 -16.08
N GLY A 197 -6.59 6.23 -17.03
CA GLY A 197 -7.91 6.78 -17.36
C GLY A 197 -7.92 8.01 -18.28
N GLY A 198 -6.80 8.74 -18.43
CA GLY A 198 -6.74 9.94 -19.26
C GLY A 198 -7.53 11.10 -18.65
N LEU A 199 -7.43 11.28 -17.33
CA LEU A 199 -8.25 12.22 -16.56
C LEU A 199 -8.07 13.67 -17.05
N ALA A 200 -9.18 14.38 -17.21
CA ALA A 200 -9.19 15.79 -17.61
C ALA A 200 -10.13 16.62 -16.72
N THR A 201 -9.71 17.84 -16.36
CA THR A 201 -10.45 18.75 -15.47
C THR A 201 -11.55 19.54 -16.18
N GLY A 202 -12.29 18.89 -17.08
CA GLY A 202 -13.45 19.49 -17.75
C GLY A 202 -14.09 18.56 -18.77
N SER A 203 -15.32 18.89 -19.17
CA SER A 203 -16.03 18.19 -20.25
C SER A 203 -16.26 19.10 -21.45
N GLY A 204 -16.13 18.55 -22.66
CA GLY A 204 -16.34 19.30 -23.90
C GLY A 204 -15.45 20.55 -24.03
N TYR A 205 -15.95 21.58 -24.74
CA TYR A 205 -15.25 22.85 -24.91
C TYR A 205 -15.49 23.78 -23.71
N GLY A 206 -14.81 23.51 -22.59
CA GLY A 206 -14.69 24.45 -21.47
C GLY A 206 -15.78 24.39 -20.40
N SER A 207 -16.54 23.29 -20.31
CA SER A 207 -17.40 23.07 -19.13
C SER A 207 -16.51 22.63 -17.96
N PRO A 208 -16.44 23.38 -16.85
CA PRO A 208 -15.63 23.01 -15.70
C PRO A 208 -16.19 21.76 -15.02
N ILE A 209 -15.33 21.07 -14.28
CA ILE A 209 -15.78 20.00 -13.37
C ILE A 209 -16.64 20.57 -12.24
N GLU A 210 -17.60 19.78 -11.77
CA GLU A 210 -18.38 20.10 -10.58
C GLU A 210 -17.63 19.66 -9.32
N ALA A 211 -16.55 20.39 -8.99
CA ALA A 211 -15.62 20.02 -7.92
C ALA A 211 -16.30 19.80 -6.55
N GLU A 212 -17.31 20.60 -6.21
CA GLU A 212 -18.07 20.44 -4.97
C GLU A 212 -18.91 19.16 -4.96
N ALA A 213 -19.50 18.78 -6.09
CA ALA A 213 -20.25 17.53 -6.19
C ALA A 213 -19.32 16.31 -6.08
N ILE A 214 -18.13 16.39 -6.68
CA ILE A 214 -17.11 15.33 -6.61
C ILE A 214 -16.63 15.14 -5.16
N ARG A 215 -16.29 16.23 -4.46
CA ARG A 215 -15.80 16.16 -3.07
C ARG A 215 -16.86 15.78 -2.04
N ASN A 216 -18.13 16.03 -2.32
CA ASN A 216 -19.23 15.67 -1.42
C ASN A 216 -19.81 14.27 -1.70
N ALA A 217 -19.20 13.48 -2.59
CA ALA A 217 -19.63 12.11 -2.81
C ALA A 217 -19.28 11.24 -1.59
N GLU A 218 -20.20 10.36 -1.20
CA GLU A 218 -20.08 9.53 0.02
C GLU A 218 -19.91 8.03 -0.32
N ALA A 219 -19.73 7.69 -1.59
CA ALA A 219 -19.61 6.31 -2.05
C ALA A 219 -18.94 6.25 -3.43
N SER A 220 -18.23 5.16 -3.69
CA SER A 220 -17.70 4.88 -5.03
C SER A 220 -18.82 4.54 -6.02
N ASN A 221 -18.53 4.62 -7.32
CA ASN A 221 -19.42 4.14 -8.37
C ASN A 221 -19.79 2.67 -8.16
N ALA A 222 -18.87 1.84 -7.67
CA ALA A 222 -19.13 0.42 -7.42
C ALA A 222 -20.15 0.22 -6.29
N ALA A 223 -19.98 0.94 -5.17
CA ALA A 223 -20.91 0.91 -4.06
C ALA A 223 -22.30 1.47 -4.43
N ILE A 224 -22.34 2.56 -5.21
CA ILE A 224 -23.59 3.11 -5.74
C ILE A 224 -24.31 2.09 -6.63
N ALA A 225 -23.59 1.42 -7.53
CA ALA A 225 -24.18 0.40 -8.40
C ALA A 225 -24.76 -0.76 -7.59
N ALA A 226 -24.01 -1.28 -6.62
CA ALA A 226 -24.43 -2.38 -5.76
C ALA A 226 -25.67 -2.06 -4.92
N ALA A 227 -25.87 -0.79 -4.53
CA ALA A 227 -27.04 -0.36 -3.75
C ALA A 227 -28.34 -0.26 -4.57
N ILE A 228 -28.27 -0.31 -5.90
CA ILE A 228 -29.41 -0.17 -6.81
C ILE A 228 -29.89 -1.53 -7.35
N GLU A 229 -29.06 -2.58 -7.23
CA GLU A 229 -29.42 -3.97 -7.57
C GLU A 229 -30.29 -4.65 -6.51
#